data_AF-A0A9N7NWF5-F1
#
_entry.id   AF-A0A9N7NWF5-F1
#
_cell.length_a   1.000
_cell.length_b   1.000
_cell.length_c   1.000
_cell.angle_alpha   90.00
_cell.angle_beta   90.00
_cell.angle_gamma   90.00
#
_symmetry.space_group_name_H-M   'P 1'
#
loop_
_entity.id
_entity.type
_entity.pdbx_description
1 polymer ?
#
loop_
_entity_poly.entity_id
_entity_poly.type
_entity_poly.pdbx_seq_one_letter_code
_entity_poly.pdbx_strand_id
1 'polypeptide(L)'
;MDHKKLKEVPSEYHMMGGDGPHSYAQNSDYQRQLVVWSEGLIHELITEHLDTSFNTIRIADLGSSVGPNAFLAVRNIISAIKAKCTSTQQHVPEFHVFFNDLPDNDFNTLFRNLPRDGGYFACASPGSFHGRLFPRKTVDIAHCSTALHWLSRVPEGVGERGSVHYSGAGNEVRRAYREQYEVDMRDFLSSRAEELVPGGLMLLLVLGFPDGEVLSDSGIGVAFQILGSCLHHMAKMGKLSEDKVDSFNLPFYYPSPSELKTLIEANGLFHIERMANLGGAMRCKPDPQALTWHLRVVIEGLIEKHFGIRGSGMVMDELFRLYFQKLLKSPILVDEKYYKETNYFVCLKRKAC
;
A
#
# COMPACT_ATOMS: atom_id res chain seq x y z
N MET A 1 8.61 30.33 -26.17
CA MET A 1 7.50 29.53 -25.61
C MET A 1 8.11 28.22 -25.15
N ASP A 2 8.58 28.21 -23.91
CA ASP A 2 9.09 26.98 -23.29
C ASP A 2 7.90 26.08 -23.01
N HIS A 3 7.79 25.00 -23.78
CA HIS A 3 7.05 23.84 -23.34
C HIS A 3 7.73 23.33 -22.07
N LYS A 4 7.27 23.80 -20.91
CA LYS A 4 7.44 23.06 -19.65
C LYS A 4 7.06 21.63 -19.99
N LYS A 5 8.05 20.74 -20.08
CA LYS A 5 7.81 19.31 -20.00
C LYS A 5 6.89 19.14 -18.81
N LEU A 6 5.64 18.77 -19.07
CA LEU A 6 4.79 18.17 -18.05
C LEU A 6 5.70 17.13 -17.41
N LYS A 7 6.08 17.35 -16.14
CA LYS A 7 6.77 16.30 -15.39
C LYS A 7 5.80 15.14 -15.45
N GLU A 8 6.12 14.15 -16.27
CA GLU A 8 5.36 12.90 -16.35
C GLU A 8 5.19 12.45 -14.91
N VAL A 9 3.93 12.39 -14.45
CA VAL A 9 3.60 11.71 -13.22
C VAL A 9 4.18 10.31 -13.40
N PRO A 10 5.03 9.80 -12.48
CA PRO A 10 5.55 8.45 -12.62
C PRO A 10 4.36 7.49 -12.70
N SER A 11 4.01 7.10 -13.93
CA SER A 11 3.06 6.06 -14.19
C SER A 11 3.69 4.72 -13.87
N GLU A 12 2.84 3.72 -13.71
CA GLU A 12 3.17 2.32 -13.97
C GLU A 12 3.57 1.43 -12.78
N TYR A 13 3.04 1.65 -11.57
CA TYR A 13 3.09 0.63 -10.50
C TYR A 13 1.68 0.24 -10.06
N HIS A 14 1.11 -0.79 -10.68
CA HIS A 14 -0.18 -1.35 -10.28
C HIS A 14 -0.03 -2.84 -10.01
N MET A 15 -0.96 -3.38 -9.23
CA MET A 15 -1.01 -4.82 -8.95
C MET A 15 -1.46 -5.59 -10.20
N MET A 16 -1.14 -6.89 -10.25
CA MET A 16 -1.65 -7.76 -11.32
C MET A 16 -3.17 -7.79 -11.32
N GLY A 17 -3.76 -7.30 -12.42
CA GLY A 17 -5.21 -7.22 -12.61
C GLY A 17 -5.88 -8.55 -12.86
N GLY A 18 -7.18 -8.49 -13.15
CA GLY A 18 -8.04 -9.66 -13.32
C GLY A 18 -8.48 -10.35 -12.03
N ASP A 19 -9.19 -11.45 -12.19
CA ASP A 19 -9.85 -12.24 -11.14
C ASP A 19 -9.39 -13.71 -11.10
N GLY A 20 -8.50 -14.10 -12.02
CA GLY A 20 -7.92 -15.44 -12.10
C GLY A 20 -6.94 -15.78 -10.97
N PRO A 21 -6.45 -17.02 -10.91
CA PRO A 21 -5.61 -17.52 -9.80
C PRO A 21 -4.27 -16.79 -9.65
N HIS A 22 -3.78 -16.11 -10.69
CA HIS A 22 -2.54 -15.33 -10.67
C HIS A 22 -2.78 -13.82 -10.54
N SER A 23 -3.99 -13.41 -10.18
CA SER A 23 -4.33 -12.00 -9.95
C SER A 23 -4.05 -11.58 -8.50
N TYR A 24 -3.95 -10.27 -8.27
CA TYR A 24 -3.87 -9.71 -6.93
C TYR A 24 -5.13 -10.01 -6.10
N ALA A 25 -6.30 -10.05 -6.74
CA ALA A 25 -7.56 -10.37 -6.07
C ALA A 25 -7.54 -11.73 -5.35
N GLN A 26 -6.80 -12.71 -5.89
CA GLN A 26 -6.66 -14.07 -5.33
C GLN A 26 -5.41 -14.26 -4.44
N ASN A 27 -4.49 -13.29 -4.38
CA ASN A 27 -3.19 -13.43 -3.71
C ASN A 27 -2.88 -12.28 -2.73
N SER A 28 -3.92 -11.62 -2.21
CA SER A 28 -3.84 -10.47 -1.29
C SER A 28 -4.38 -10.76 0.11
N ASP A 29 -4.29 -12.03 0.54
CA ASP A 29 -4.78 -12.51 1.83
C ASP A 29 -4.11 -11.83 3.04
N TYR A 30 -2.82 -11.48 2.91
CA TYR A 30 -2.08 -10.72 3.91
C TYR A 30 -2.75 -9.36 4.17
N GLN A 31 -2.99 -8.60 3.11
CA GLN A 31 -3.65 -7.29 3.18
C GLN A 31 -5.10 -7.43 3.67
N ARG A 32 -5.80 -8.48 3.25
CA ARG A 32 -7.17 -8.77 3.68
C ARG A 32 -7.26 -8.93 5.19
N GLN A 33 -6.31 -9.65 5.81
CA GLN A 33 -6.29 -9.85 7.26
C GLN A 33 -6.14 -8.53 8.01
N LEU A 34 -5.33 -7.59 7.52
CA LEU A 34 -5.18 -6.28 8.15
C LEU A 34 -6.50 -5.48 8.14
N VAL A 35 -7.24 -5.53 7.03
CA VAL A 35 -8.56 -4.91 6.94
C VAL A 35 -9.53 -5.55 7.94
N VAL A 36 -9.53 -6.88 8.07
CA VAL A 36 -10.36 -7.60 9.06
C VAL A 36 -9.97 -7.20 10.50
N TRP A 37 -8.69 -7.21 10.83
CA TRP A 37 -8.22 -6.87 12.19
C TRP A 37 -8.49 -5.42 12.58
N SER A 38 -8.57 -4.52 11.60
CA SER A 38 -8.90 -3.11 11.83
C SER A 38 -10.39 -2.86 12.09
N GLU A 39 -11.28 -3.81 11.82
CA GLU A 39 -12.74 -3.61 11.87
C GLU A 39 -13.22 -3.06 13.22
N GLY A 40 -12.74 -3.63 14.33
CA GLY A 40 -13.10 -3.16 15.68
C GLY A 40 -12.67 -1.73 15.96
N LEU A 41 -11.44 -1.36 15.56
CA LEU A 41 -10.91 0.00 15.72
C LEU A 41 -11.68 1.00 14.85
N ILE A 42 -12.04 0.62 13.62
CA ILE A 42 -12.86 1.44 12.72
C ILE A 42 -14.22 1.72 13.36
N HIS A 43 -14.87 0.70 13.93
CA HIS A 43 -16.15 0.84 14.64
C HIS A 43 -16.05 1.79 15.84
N GLU A 44 -15.04 1.60 16.69
CA GLU A 44 -14.77 2.46 17.84
C GLU A 44 -14.63 3.93 17.42
N LEU A 45 -13.73 4.20 16.48
CA LEU A 45 -13.34 5.57 16.14
C LEU A 45 -14.37 6.32 15.32
N ILE A 46 -15.15 5.63 14.48
CA ILE A 46 -16.31 6.23 13.82
C ILE A 46 -17.38 6.59 14.85
N THR A 47 -17.61 5.72 15.85
CA THR A 47 -18.55 5.97 16.95
C THR A 47 -18.15 7.20 17.75
N GLU A 48 -16.85 7.35 18.06
CA GLU A 48 -16.35 8.44 18.88
C GLU A 48 -16.20 9.77 18.12
N HIS A 49 -15.65 9.74 16.90
CA HIS A 49 -15.11 10.96 16.29
C HIS A 49 -15.83 11.48 15.05
N LEU A 50 -16.60 10.65 14.34
CA LEU A 50 -17.27 11.04 13.10
C LEU A 50 -18.60 11.75 13.37
N ASP A 51 -18.87 12.87 12.71
CA ASP A 51 -20.22 13.45 12.69
C ASP A 51 -21.05 12.82 11.58
N THR A 52 -22.19 12.24 11.94
CA THR A 52 -23.13 11.53 11.05
C THR A 52 -24.39 12.34 10.76
N SER A 53 -24.44 13.62 11.12
CA SER A 53 -25.59 14.50 10.88
C SER A 53 -25.80 14.90 9.41
N PHE A 54 -24.85 14.56 8.53
CA PHE A 54 -24.91 14.88 7.10
C PHE A 54 -25.82 13.94 6.31
N ASN A 55 -26.42 14.44 5.23
CA ASN A 55 -27.25 13.62 4.33
C ASN A 55 -26.45 12.62 3.49
N THR A 56 -25.19 12.93 3.20
CA THR A 56 -24.29 12.10 2.38
C THR A 56 -22.92 12.04 3.01
N ILE A 57 -22.34 10.85 3.12
CA ILE A 57 -20.96 10.63 3.53
C ILE A 57 -20.14 10.16 2.32
N ARG A 58 -19.06 10.88 2.04
CA ARG A 58 -18.11 10.62 0.96
C ARG A 58 -16.88 9.91 1.50
N ILE A 59 -16.67 8.69 1.03
CA ILE A 59 -15.56 7.82 1.45
C ILE A 59 -14.58 7.72 0.28
N ALA A 60 -13.30 7.93 0.52
CA ALA A 60 -12.25 7.69 -0.47
C ALA A 60 -11.35 6.55 -0.02
N ASP A 61 -11.27 5.47 -0.80
CA ASP A 61 -10.28 4.40 -0.60
C ASP A 61 -9.08 4.65 -1.53
N LEU A 62 -7.93 4.96 -0.95
CA LEU A 62 -6.71 5.40 -1.64
C LEU A 62 -5.75 4.21 -1.79
N GLY A 63 -5.44 3.85 -3.03
CA GLY A 63 -4.72 2.61 -3.34
C GLY A 63 -5.62 1.39 -3.27
N SER A 64 -6.79 1.44 -3.91
CA SER A 64 -7.83 0.42 -3.85
C SER A 64 -7.48 -0.89 -4.58
N SER A 65 -6.48 -0.85 -5.47
CA SER A 65 -6.15 -1.94 -6.39
C SER A 65 -7.39 -2.41 -7.16
N VAL A 66 -7.59 -3.72 -7.29
CA VAL A 66 -8.66 -4.33 -8.10
C VAL A 66 -9.78 -4.99 -7.28
N GLY A 67 -9.78 -4.81 -5.95
CA GLY A 67 -10.60 -5.58 -5.02
C GLY A 67 -10.03 -6.99 -4.74
N PRO A 68 -10.64 -7.78 -3.83
CA PRO A 68 -11.86 -7.49 -3.07
C PRO A 68 -11.62 -6.70 -1.77
N ASN A 69 -10.37 -6.48 -1.38
CA ASN A 69 -10.03 -5.88 -0.09
C ASN A 69 -10.57 -4.44 0.06
N ALA A 70 -10.60 -3.67 -1.03
CA ALA A 70 -11.21 -2.34 -1.08
C ALA A 70 -12.70 -2.38 -0.68
N PHE A 71 -13.46 -3.35 -1.19
CA PHE A 71 -14.88 -3.50 -0.87
C PHE A 71 -15.10 -3.87 0.59
N LEU A 72 -14.22 -4.72 1.14
CA LEU A 72 -14.25 -5.09 2.54
C LEU A 72 -14.00 -3.87 3.45
N ALA A 73 -13.00 -3.05 3.12
CA ALA A 73 -12.70 -1.83 3.88
C ALA A 73 -13.87 -0.85 3.88
N VAL A 74 -14.44 -0.57 2.70
CA VAL A 74 -15.63 0.29 2.55
C VAL A 74 -16.82 -0.26 3.32
N ARG A 75 -17.05 -1.58 3.25
CA ARG A 75 -18.13 -2.24 4.00
C ARG A 75 -17.95 -2.04 5.50
N ASN A 76 -16.74 -2.23 6.04
CA ASN A 76 -16.48 -2.06 7.46
C ASN A 76 -16.77 -0.62 7.92
N ILE A 77 -16.38 0.38 7.11
CA ILE A 77 -16.68 1.80 7.38
C ILE A 77 -18.19 2.07 7.35
N ILE A 78 -18.90 1.62 6.31
CA ILE A 78 -20.35 1.82 6.17
C ILE A 78 -21.11 1.13 7.31
N SER A 79 -20.73 -0.09 7.68
CA SER A 79 -21.33 -0.82 8.78
C SER A 79 -21.16 -0.10 10.12
N ALA A 80 -19.97 0.46 10.38
CA ALA A 80 -19.71 1.27 11.57
C ALA A 80 -20.59 2.52 11.62
N ILE A 81 -20.74 3.22 10.50
CA ILE A 81 -21.62 4.40 10.40
C ILE A 81 -23.08 4.01 10.65
N LYS A 82 -23.58 2.96 9.98
CA LYS A 82 -24.95 2.46 10.17
C LYS A 82 -25.23 2.06 11.61
N ALA A 83 -24.27 1.39 12.27
CA ALA A 83 -24.37 1.00 13.67
C ALA A 83 -24.47 2.23 14.58
N LYS A 84 -23.63 3.25 14.34
CA LYS A 84 -23.70 4.53 15.05
C LYS A 84 -25.05 5.22 14.86
N CYS A 85 -25.49 5.41 13.61
CA CYS A 85 -26.79 6.04 13.32
C CYS A 85 -27.94 5.32 14.04
N THR A 86 -27.91 3.97 14.06
CA THR A 86 -28.90 3.16 14.75
C THR A 86 -28.88 3.40 16.27
N SER A 87 -27.70 3.43 16.89
CA SER A 87 -27.58 3.63 18.34
C SER A 87 -27.94 5.05 18.78
N THR A 88 -27.70 6.05 17.92
CA THR A 88 -28.03 7.45 18.18
C THR A 88 -29.40 7.86 17.63
N GLN A 89 -30.20 6.92 17.11
CA GLN A 89 -31.51 7.15 16.48
C GLN A 89 -31.48 8.23 15.38
N GLN A 90 -30.38 8.31 14.64
CA GLN A 90 -30.20 9.21 13.50
C GLN A 90 -30.57 8.52 12.19
N HIS A 91 -30.92 9.34 11.19
CA HIS A 91 -31.09 8.86 9.82
C HIS A 91 -29.76 8.31 9.26
N VAL A 92 -29.82 7.22 8.50
CA VAL A 92 -28.65 6.64 7.84
C VAL A 92 -28.35 7.44 6.56
N PRO A 93 -27.15 8.04 6.42
CA PRO A 93 -26.83 8.84 5.25
C PRO A 93 -26.72 8.01 3.96
N GLU A 94 -26.78 8.68 2.82
CA GLU A 94 -26.34 8.11 1.55
C GLU A 94 -24.81 8.02 1.52
N PHE A 95 -24.28 7.01 0.83
CA PHE A 95 -22.84 6.80 0.74
C PHE A 95 -22.36 7.00 -0.70
N HIS A 96 -21.32 7.81 -0.86
CA HIS A 96 -20.64 8.01 -2.14
C HIS A 96 -19.16 7.63 -1.98
N VAL A 97 -18.76 6.56 -2.64
CA VAL A 97 -17.44 5.94 -2.48
C VAL A 97 -16.58 6.21 -3.71
N PHE A 98 -15.39 6.74 -3.48
CA PHE A 98 -14.35 6.93 -4.48
C PHE A 98 -13.28 5.85 -4.30
N PHE A 99 -13.11 5.01 -5.32
CA PHE A 99 -11.97 4.09 -5.41
C PHE A 99 -10.85 4.78 -6.17
N ASN A 100 -9.75 5.08 -5.50
CA ASN A 100 -8.58 5.70 -6.09
C ASN A 100 -7.46 4.66 -6.24
N ASP A 101 -6.82 4.70 -7.40
CA ASP A 101 -5.54 4.04 -7.66
C ASP A 101 -4.83 4.78 -8.81
N LEU A 102 -3.63 4.35 -9.19
CA LEU A 102 -2.92 4.88 -10.35
C LEU A 102 -3.72 4.64 -11.65
N PRO A 103 -3.52 5.47 -12.69
CA PRO A 103 -4.29 5.38 -13.94
C PRO A 103 -4.26 4.01 -14.62
N ASP A 104 -3.15 3.28 -14.51
CA ASP A 104 -2.96 1.98 -15.15
C ASP A 104 -3.55 0.80 -14.35
N ASN A 105 -4.12 1.05 -13.17
CA ASN A 105 -4.81 0.03 -12.41
C ASN A 105 -6.00 -0.54 -13.19
N ASP A 106 -6.31 -1.82 -12.98
CA ASP A 106 -7.41 -2.50 -13.65
C ASP A 106 -8.77 -2.17 -13.01
N PHE A 107 -9.21 -0.93 -13.22
CA PHE A 107 -10.53 -0.45 -12.79
C PHE A 107 -11.68 -1.24 -13.44
N ASN A 108 -11.46 -1.86 -14.60
CA ASN A 108 -12.46 -2.70 -15.25
C ASN A 108 -12.79 -3.92 -14.38
N THR A 109 -11.76 -4.61 -13.88
CA THR A 109 -11.94 -5.72 -12.93
C THR A 109 -12.55 -5.25 -11.62
N LEU A 110 -12.12 -4.09 -11.08
CA LEU A 110 -12.73 -3.51 -9.88
C LEU A 110 -14.23 -3.28 -10.09
N PHE A 111 -14.64 -2.65 -11.18
CA PHE A 111 -16.05 -2.34 -11.42
C PHE A 111 -16.91 -3.56 -11.76
N ARG A 112 -16.36 -4.55 -12.47
CA ARG A 112 -17.08 -5.82 -12.70
C ARG A 112 -17.37 -6.57 -11.40
N ASN A 113 -16.48 -6.46 -10.41
CA ASN A 113 -16.58 -7.13 -9.13
C ASN A 113 -17.22 -6.28 -8.02
N LEU A 114 -17.76 -5.10 -8.35
CA LEU A 114 -18.40 -4.23 -7.37
C LEU A 114 -19.63 -4.93 -6.74
N PRO A 115 -19.77 -4.96 -5.40
CA PRO A 115 -20.93 -5.56 -4.75
C PRO A 115 -22.24 -4.87 -5.14
N ARG A 116 -23.21 -5.64 -5.64
CA ARG A 116 -24.51 -5.11 -6.10
C ARG A 116 -25.39 -4.58 -4.97
N ASP A 117 -25.20 -5.10 -3.77
CA ASP A 117 -25.94 -4.80 -2.54
C ASP A 117 -25.15 -3.91 -1.57
N GLY A 118 -24.06 -3.28 -2.04
CA GLY A 118 -23.17 -2.47 -1.20
C GLY A 118 -23.84 -1.27 -0.52
N GLY A 119 -24.95 -0.77 -1.09
CA GLY A 119 -25.69 0.36 -0.53
C GLY A 119 -24.92 1.68 -0.62
N TYR A 120 -24.11 1.86 -1.67
CA TYR A 120 -23.36 3.08 -1.95
C TYR A 120 -23.26 3.34 -3.46
N PHE A 121 -23.10 4.60 -3.83
CA PHE A 121 -22.73 5.01 -5.18
C PHE A 121 -21.20 4.95 -5.33
N ALA A 122 -20.70 4.37 -6.42
CA ALA A 122 -19.26 4.17 -6.62
C ALA A 122 -18.74 5.04 -7.78
N CYS A 123 -17.54 5.59 -7.63
CA CYS A 123 -16.77 6.28 -8.66
C CYS A 123 -15.30 5.86 -8.61
N ALA A 124 -14.60 5.93 -9.74
CA ALA A 124 -13.14 5.87 -9.77
C ALA A 124 -12.55 7.28 -9.68
N SER A 125 -11.40 7.40 -9.04
CA SER A 125 -10.56 8.59 -9.04
C SER A 125 -9.13 8.21 -9.44
N PRO A 126 -8.82 8.10 -10.74
CA PRO A 126 -7.50 7.68 -11.20
C PRO A 126 -6.45 8.78 -10.98
N GLY A 127 -5.35 8.46 -10.31
CA GLY A 127 -4.26 9.39 -10.06
C GLY A 127 -3.41 9.01 -8.84
N SER A 128 -2.22 9.61 -8.74
CA SER A 128 -1.37 9.41 -7.56
C SER A 128 -1.95 10.11 -6.34
N PHE A 129 -2.20 9.34 -5.29
CA PHE A 129 -2.47 9.83 -3.94
C PHE A 129 -1.34 10.66 -3.30
N HIS A 130 -0.14 10.76 -3.87
CA HIS A 130 0.84 11.74 -3.38
C HIS A 130 0.47 13.18 -3.78
N GLY A 131 -0.46 13.36 -4.73
CA GLY A 131 -1.01 14.66 -5.13
C GLY A 131 -2.50 14.81 -4.81
N ARG A 132 -3.10 15.88 -5.34
CA ARG A 132 -4.53 16.18 -5.26
C ARG A 132 -5.34 15.28 -6.20
N LEU A 133 -6.40 14.70 -5.67
CA LEU A 133 -7.36 13.81 -6.32
C LEU A 133 -8.79 14.38 -6.29
N PHE A 134 -9.12 15.18 -5.28
CA PHE A 134 -10.48 15.67 -5.04
C PHE A 134 -10.52 17.19 -4.90
N PRO A 135 -11.68 17.84 -5.13
CA PRO A 135 -11.89 19.23 -4.75
C PRO A 135 -11.74 19.44 -3.24
N ARG A 136 -11.52 20.69 -2.83
CA ARG A 136 -11.32 21.01 -1.41
C ARG A 136 -12.55 20.66 -0.57
N LYS A 137 -12.35 20.15 0.64
CA LYS A 137 -13.43 19.85 1.61
C LYS A 137 -14.56 19.00 1.00
N THR A 138 -14.18 17.95 0.27
CA THR A 138 -15.12 17.03 -0.39
C THR A 138 -15.19 15.68 0.30
N VAL A 139 -14.10 15.19 0.88
CA VAL A 139 -14.05 13.83 1.45
C VAL A 139 -14.35 13.90 2.95
N ASP A 140 -15.23 13.01 3.42
CA ASP A 140 -15.58 12.89 4.85
C ASP A 140 -14.67 11.88 5.54
N ILE A 141 -14.38 10.76 4.87
CA ILE A 141 -13.50 9.70 5.35
C ILE A 141 -12.53 9.30 4.24
N ALA A 142 -11.24 9.39 4.51
CA ALA A 142 -10.21 8.74 3.69
C ALA A 142 -9.79 7.42 4.34
N HIS A 143 -9.63 6.37 3.54
CA HIS A 143 -9.05 5.11 3.94
C HIS A 143 -7.85 4.82 3.03
N CYS A 144 -6.78 4.28 3.59
CA CYS A 144 -5.59 3.91 2.82
C CYS A 144 -4.94 2.70 3.48
N SER A 145 -5.03 1.54 2.84
CA SER A 145 -4.52 0.29 3.39
C SER A 145 -3.39 -0.27 2.54
N THR A 146 -2.24 -0.52 3.17
CA THR A 146 -1.09 -1.19 2.53
C THR A 146 -0.61 -0.52 1.24
N ALA A 147 -0.79 0.79 1.12
CA ALA A 147 -0.37 1.56 -0.05
C ALA A 147 0.72 2.59 0.27
N LEU A 148 0.73 3.18 1.48
CA LEU A 148 1.67 4.25 1.85
C LEU A 148 3.15 3.84 1.87
N HIS A 149 3.47 2.55 1.83
CA HIS A 149 4.86 2.09 1.72
C HIS A 149 5.41 2.23 0.30
N TRP A 150 4.56 2.45 -0.70
CA TRP A 150 4.96 2.73 -2.08
C TRP A 150 5.43 4.17 -2.22
N LEU A 151 6.69 4.36 -2.58
CA LEU A 151 7.26 5.66 -2.89
C LEU A 151 6.74 6.18 -4.24
N SER A 152 6.70 7.51 -4.39
CA SER A 152 6.39 8.14 -5.68
C SER A 152 7.41 7.81 -6.77
N ARG A 153 8.64 7.48 -6.37
CA ARG A 153 9.74 7.05 -7.24
C ARG A 153 10.82 6.35 -6.43
N VAL A 154 11.65 5.59 -7.12
CA VAL A 154 12.94 5.14 -6.57
C VAL A 154 13.84 6.37 -6.38
N PRO A 155 14.53 6.51 -5.23
CA PRO A 155 15.48 7.61 -5.03
C PRO A 155 16.58 7.62 -6.09
N GLU A 156 17.07 8.80 -6.46
CA GLU A 156 18.15 8.92 -7.45
C GLU A 156 19.48 8.43 -6.86
N GLY A 157 20.30 7.75 -7.67
CA GLY A 157 21.66 7.37 -7.29
C GLY A 157 21.81 6.17 -6.34
N VAL A 158 20.73 5.42 -6.06
CA VAL A 158 20.74 4.29 -5.08
C VAL A 158 21.01 2.90 -5.69
N GLY A 159 21.42 2.82 -6.96
CA GLY A 159 21.72 1.54 -7.61
C GLY A 159 22.94 0.85 -6.99
N GLU A 160 22.73 -0.26 -6.28
CA GLU A 160 23.79 -1.11 -5.75
C GLU A 160 23.75 -2.50 -6.40
N ARG A 161 24.91 -2.95 -6.90
CA ARG A 161 25.05 -4.27 -7.54
C ARG A 161 24.52 -5.38 -6.66
N GLY A 162 23.58 -6.17 -7.19
CA GLY A 162 23.02 -7.34 -6.51
C GLY A 162 22.03 -7.05 -5.39
N SER A 163 21.72 -5.79 -5.10
CA SER A 163 20.59 -5.41 -4.24
C SER A 163 19.43 -4.92 -5.09
N VAL A 164 18.20 -5.19 -4.62
CA VAL A 164 16.96 -4.72 -5.26
C VAL A 164 16.19 -3.76 -4.36
N HIS A 165 16.77 -3.40 -3.22
CA HIS A 165 16.13 -2.61 -2.18
C HIS A 165 17.17 -2.04 -1.20
N TYR A 166 16.80 -1.09 -0.34
CA TYR A 166 17.73 -0.61 0.71
C TYR A 166 17.99 -1.66 1.81
N SER A 167 17.27 -2.77 1.82
CA SER A 167 17.50 -3.93 2.69
C SER A 167 18.93 -4.46 2.52
N GLY A 168 19.79 -4.17 3.49
CA GLY A 168 21.21 -4.56 3.45
C GLY A 168 22.14 -3.55 2.75
N ALA A 169 21.59 -2.43 2.26
CA ALA A 169 22.36 -1.37 1.62
C ALA A 169 23.08 -0.48 2.64
N GLY A 170 24.03 0.32 2.14
CA GLY A 170 24.79 1.29 2.93
C GLY A 170 23.93 2.43 3.49
N ASN A 171 24.47 3.18 4.46
CA ASN A 171 23.77 4.29 5.12
C ASN A 171 23.27 5.37 4.14
N GLU A 172 23.98 5.60 3.03
CA GLU A 172 23.60 6.59 2.03
C GLU A 172 22.33 6.20 1.28
N VAL A 173 22.22 4.94 0.84
CA VAL A 173 21.01 4.42 0.19
C VAL A 173 19.82 4.44 1.14
N ARG A 174 20.02 3.99 2.39
CA ARG A 174 18.95 4.04 3.42
C ARG A 174 18.46 5.46 3.66
N ARG A 175 19.38 6.43 3.72
CA ARG A 175 19.04 7.85 3.87
C ARG A 175 18.25 8.37 2.67
N ALA A 176 18.67 8.08 1.44
CA ALA A 176 17.95 8.50 0.23
C ALA A 176 16.51 7.95 0.16
N TYR A 177 16.30 6.70 0.56
CA TYR A 177 14.97 6.11 0.68
C TYR A 177 14.11 6.79 1.75
N ARG A 178 14.69 7.09 2.92
CA ARG A 178 14.00 7.85 3.96
C ARG A 178 13.62 9.24 3.48
N GLU A 179 14.55 10.00 2.91
CA GLU A 179 14.29 11.37 2.41
C GLU A 179 13.17 11.39 1.36
N GLN A 180 13.14 10.40 0.46
CA GLN A 180 12.05 10.26 -0.50
C GLN A 180 10.70 9.96 0.18
N TYR A 181 10.68 9.09 1.19
CA TYR A 181 9.48 8.82 1.99
C TYR A 181 8.97 10.05 2.74
N GLU A 182 9.86 10.86 3.31
CA GLU A 182 9.49 12.11 4.01
C GLU A 182 8.80 13.11 3.06
N VAL A 183 9.31 13.22 1.83
CA VAL A 183 8.68 14.02 0.76
C VAL A 183 7.30 13.49 0.43
N ASP A 184 7.19 12.19 0.17
CA ASP A 184 5.94 11.54 -0.24
C ASP A 184 4.86 11.65 0.84
N MET A 185 5.23 11.43 2.12
CA MET A 185 4.31 11.57 3.25
C MET A 185 3.86 13.02 3.47
N ARG A 186 4.76 14.00 3.32
CA ARG A 186 4.38 15.42 3.43
C ARG A 186 3.37 15.79 2.34
N ASP A 187 3.60 15.36 1.11
CA ASP A 187 2.78 15.70 -0.03
C ASP A 187 1.41 14.97 0.04
N PHE A 188 1.40 13.70 0.47
CA PHE A 188 0.19 12.95 0.82
C PHE A 188 -0.64 13.69 1.89
N LEU A 189 -0.06 13.95 3.07
CA LEU A 189 -0.77 14.60 4.18
C LEU A 189 -1.31 15.97 3.79
N SER A 190 -0.51 16.79 3.11
CA SER A 190 -0.92 18.12 2.65
C SER A 190 -2.10 18.05 1.67
N SER A 191 -2.04 17.12 0.71
CA SER A 191 -3.13 16.92 -0.27
C SER A 191 -4.41 16.47 0.42
N ARG A 192 -4.32 15.50 1.35
CA ARG A 192 -5.47 15.01 2.12
C ARG A 192 -6.07 16.09 3.01
N ALA A 193 -5.25 16.97 3.57
CA ALA A 193 -5.70 18.06 4.41
C ALA A 193 -6.53 19.11 3.66
N GLU A 194 -6.26 19.31 2.37
CA GLU A 194 -7.09 20.19 1.53
C GLU A 194 -8.43 19.53 1.14
N GLU A 195 -8.43 18.22 0.97
CA GLU A 195 -9.56 17.45 0.45
C GLU A 195 -10.56 17.02 1.51
N LEU A 196 -10.06 16.68 2.71
CA LEU A 196 -10.91 16.31 3.83
C LEU A 196 -11.68 17.52 4.37
N VAL A 197 -12.94 17.31 4.71
CA VAL A 197 -13.72 18.29 5.48
C VAL A 197 -13.09 18.52 6.86
N PRO A 198 -13.26 19.69 7.48
CA PRO A 198 -12.90 19.89 8.88
C PRO A 198 -13.55 18.82 9.78
N GLY A 199 -12.74 18.15 10.61
CA GLY A 199 -13.21 17.05 11.45
C GLY A 199 -13.35 15.69 10.74
N GLY A 200 -13.13 15.63 9.43
CA GLY A 200 -13.11 14.38 8.66
C GLY A 200 -12.00 13.44 9.14
N LEU A 201 -12.21 12.14 8.92
CA LEU A 201 -11.32 11.09 9.41
C LEU A 201 -10.43 10.54 8.29
N MET A 202 -9.23 10.12 8.65
CA MET A 202 -8.33 9.38 7.77
C MET A 202 -7.83 8.13 8.49
N LEU A 203 -8.18 6.97 7.94
CA LEU A 203 -7.94 5.64 8.49
C LEU A 203 -6.83 4.97 7.67
N LEU A 204 -5.67 4.76 8.28
CA LEU A 204 -4.47 4.27 7.61
C LEU A 204 -4.08 2.89 8.15
N LEU A 205 -3.86 1.93 7.26
CA LEU A 205 -3.20 0.66 7.57
C LEU A 205 -1.80 0.66 6.94
N VAL A 206 -0.77 0.82 7.76
CA VAL A 206 0.61 1.06 7.31
C VAL A 206 1.48 -0.16 7.59
N LEU A 207 2.21 -0.62 6.58
CA LEU A 207 3.24 -1.64 6.73
C LEU A 207 4.53 -0.98 7.27
N GLY A 208 5.14 -1.53 8.31
CA GLY A 208 6.31 -0.92 8.92
C GLY A 208 7.13 -1.86 9.81
N PHE A 209 8.06 -1.28 10.56
CA PHE A 209 8.97 -2.00 11.47
C PHE A 209 9.01 -1.33 12.84
N PRO A 210 9.09 -2.11 13.94
CA PRO A 210 9.29 -1.53 15.26
C PRO A 210 10.51 -0.60 15.30
N ASP A 211 10.48 0.39 16.18
CA ASP A 211 11.61 1.31 16.34
C ASP A 211 12.92 0.55 16.65
N GLY A 212 13.98 0.90 15.90
CA GLY A 212 15.30 0.30 16.07
C GLY A 212 15.51 -1.04 15.34
N GLU A 213 14.48 -1.64 14.75
CA GLU A 213 14.63 -2.87 13.96
C GLU A 213 15.31 -2.62 12.61
N VAL A 214 16.10 -3.61 12.18
CA VAL A 214 16.83 -3.56 10.92
C VAL A 214 16.09 -4.39 9.88
N LEU A 215 15.65 -3.74 8.80
CA LEU A 215 14.92 -4.38 7.71
C LEU A 215 15.62 -5.62 7.14
N SER A 216 16.95 -5.58 7.00
CA SER A 216 17.73 -6.69 6.42
C SER A 216 17.59 -8.00 7.18
N ASP A 217 17.20 -7.92 8.44
CA ASP A 217 17.11 -9.07 9.34
C ASP A 217 15.66 -9.58 9.47
N SER A 218 14.74 -9.04 8.68
CA SER A 218 13.33 -9.44 8.65
C SER A 218 13.00 -10.37 7.48
N GLY A 219 11.83 -11.00 7.53
CA GLY A 219 11.31 -11.89 6.50
C GLY A 219 11.23 -11.22 5.13
N ILE A 220 10.71 -9.99 5.06
CA ILE A 220 10.63 -9.21 3.81
C ILE A 220 12.02 -8.78 3.33
N GLY A 221 12.94 -8.44 4.23
CA GLY A 221 14.30 -8.09 3.88
C GLY A 221 15.04 -9.26 3.22
N VAL A 222 14.93 -10.45 3.81
CA VAL A 222 15.49 -11.70 3.26
C VAL A 222 14.78 -12.09 1.96
N ALA A 223 13.46 -11.92 1.86
CA ALA A 223 12.71 -12.14 0.63
C ALA A 223 13.25 -11.29 -0.53
N PHE A 224 13.54 -10.00 -0.30
CA PHE A 224 14.13 -9.13 -1.31
C PHE A 224 15.57 -9.52 -1.67
N GLN A 225 16.38 -9.97 -0.71
CA GLN A 225 17.71 -10.51 -1.01
C GLN A 225 17.63 -11.77 -1.90
N ILE A 226 16.65 -12.65 -1.64
CA ILE A 226 16.39 -13.83 -2.49
C ILE A 226 16.00 -13.39 -3.90
N LEU A 227 15.11 -12.40 -4.04
CA LEU A 227 14.71 -11.83 -5.33
C LEU A 227 15.92 -11.29 -6.10
N GLY A 228 16.76 -10.46 -5.47
CA GLY A 228 17.98 -9.93 -6.10
C GLY A 228 18.93 -11.03 -6.55
N SER A 229 19.13 -12.05 -5.72
CA SER A 229 19.91 -13.24 -6.07
C SER A 229 19.31 -14.01 -7.25
N CYS A 230 17.99 -14.06 -7.39
CA CYS A 230 17.31 -14.68 -8.54
C CYS A 230 17.49 -13.87 -9.82
N LEU A 231 17.30 -12.55 -9.78
CA LEU A 231 17.52 -11.67 -10.93
C LEU A 231 18.96 -11.78 -11.45
N HIS A 232 19.94 -11.77 -10.56
CA HIS A 232 21.35 -11.94 -10.94
C HIS A 232 21.63 -13.33 -11.55
N HIS A 233 20.98 -14.39 -11.06
CA HIS A 233 21.07 -15.71 -11.68
C HIS A 233 20.49 -15.70 -13.11
N MET A 234 19.32 -15.08 -13.30
CA MET A 234 18.69 -14.95 -14.61
C MET A 234 19.57 -14.16 -15.59
N ALA A 235 20.29 -13.13 -15.11
CA ALA A 235 21.27 -12.40 -15.91
C ALA A 235 22.47 -13.27 -16.33
N LYS A 236 23.03 -14.05 -15.39
CA LYS A 236 24.10 -15.03 -15.69
C LYS A 236 23.69 -16.08 -16.73
N MET A 237 22.41 -16.44 -16.77
CA MET A 237 21.86 -17.34 -17.79
C MET A 237 21.58 -16.64 -19.13
N GLY A 238 21.85 -15.34 -19.27
CA GLY A 238 21.57 -14.55 -20.47
C GLY A 238 20.08 -14.24 -20.68
N LYS A 239 19.23 -14.42 -19.65
CA LYS A 239 17.77 -14.19 -19.73
C LYS A 239 17.38 -12.76 -19.40
N LEU A 240 18.20 -12.06 -18.61
CA LEU A 240 18.05 -10.65 -18.26
C LEU A 240 19.36 -9.91 -18.53
N SER A 241 19.28 -8.60 -18.73
CA SER A 241 20.47 -7.75 -18.86
C SER A 241 21.10 -7.49 -17.49
N GLU A 242 22.41 -7.68 -17.33
CA GLU A 242 23.12 -7.44 -16.07
C GLU A 242 23.02 -5.98 -15.62
N ASP A 243 23.23 -5.02 -16.52
CA ASP A 243 23.07 -3.58 -16.23
C ASP A 243 21.65 -3.21 -15.76
N LYS A 244 20.64 -3.93 -16.25
CA LYS A 244 19.25 -3.74 -15.80
C LYS A 244 19.02 -4.35 -14.42
N VAL A 245 19.67 -5.46 -14.10
CA VAL A 245 19.61 -6.01 -12.74
C VAL A 245 20.25 -5.05 -11.74
N ASP A 246 21.40 -4.48 -12.07
CA ASP A 246 22.12 -3.54 -11.20
C ASP A 246 21.38 -2.21 -10.97
N SER A 247 20.52 -1.80 -11.91
CA SER A 247 19.71 -0.59 -11.81
C SER A 247 18.29 -0.83 -11.25
N PHE A 248 17.88 -2.09 -11.07
CA PHE A 248 16.54 -2.41 -10.58
C PHE A 248 16.45 -2.23 -9.07
N ASN A 249 15.50 -1.39 -8.63
CA ASN A 249 15.25 -1.15 -7.22
C ASN A 249 13.74 -1.05 -6.95
N LEU A 250 13.30 -1.66 -5.86
CA LEU A 250 11.91 -1.62 -5.42
C LEU A 250 11.61 -0.26 -4.77
N PRO A 251 10.53 0.43 -5.17
CA PRO A 251 10.14 1.73 -4.61
C PRO A 251 9.39 1.57 -3.29
N PHE A 252 9.93 0.79 -2.34
CA PHE A 252 9.29 0.54 -1.05
C PHE A 252 10.04 1.22 0.08
N TYR A 253 9.32 1.85 0.99
CA TYR A 253 9.84 2.27 2.30
C TYR A 253 8.89 1.85 3.41
N TYR A 254 9.46 1.38 4.51
CA TYR A 254 8.70 0.85 5.64
C TYR A 254 9.07 1.67 6.88
N PRO A 255 8.22 2.63 7.27
CA PRO A 255 8.52 3.51 8.39
C PRO A 255 8.39 2.79 9.73
N SER A 256 9.03 3.35 10.75
CA SER A 256 8.72 3.03 12.14
C SER A 256 7.52 3.83 12.67
N PRO A 257 6.95 3.46 13.84
CA PRO A 257 5.88 4.22 14.48
C PRO A 257 6.32 5.64 14.80
N SER A 258 7.54 5.80 15.33
CA SER A 258 8.06 7.11 15.72
C SER A 258 8.35 8.00 14.51
N GLU A 259 8.88 7.44 13.42
CA GLU A 259 9.06 8.15 12.15
C GLU A 259 7.70 8.65 11.62
N LEU A 260 6.70 7.77 11.54
CA LEU A 260 5.37 8.13 11.05
C LEU A 260 4.71 9.21 11.92
N LYS A 261 4.78 9.07 13.24
CA LYS A 261 4.26 10.07 14.19
C LYS A 261 4.93 11.42 14.00
N THR A 262 6.26 11.44 13.89
CA THR A 262 7.04 12.66 13.69
C THR A 262 6.63 13.38 12.41
N LEU A 263 6.42 12.64 11.30
CA LEU A 263 5.99 13.21 10.03
C LEU A 263 4.58 13.81 10.09
N ILE A 264 3.65 13.15 10.78
CA ILE A 264 2.28 13.64 10.97
C ILE A 264 2.27 14.91 11.83
N GLU A 265 3.02 14.91 12.93
CA GLU A 265 3.14 16.06 13.83
C GLU A 265 3.82 17.25 13.13
N ALA A 266 4.87 17.01 12.34
CA ALA A 266 5.56 18.04 11.56
C ALA A 266 4.66 18.67 10.48
N ASN A 267 3.76 17.89 9.86
CA ASN A 267 2.77 18.43 8.93
C ASN A 267 1.75 19.34 9.65
N GLY A 268 1.35 18.97 10.87
CA GLY A 268 0.57 19.83 11.75
C GLY A 268 -0.91 20.00 11.37
N LEU A 269 -1.40 19.38 10.29
CA LEU A 269 -2.79 19.54 9.79
C LEU A 269 -3.79 18.53 10.36
N PHE A 270 -3.31 17.53 11.11
CA PHE A 270 -4.12 16.44 11.67
C PHE A 270 -3.89 16.25 13.16
N HIS A 271 -4.91 15.81 13.87
CA HIS A 271 -4.79 15.19 15.19
C HIS A 271 -4.61 13.68 15.01
N ILE A 272 -3.73 13.07 15.82
CA ILE A 272 -3.61 11.62 15.91
C ILE A 272 -4.60 11.16 16.98
N GLU A 273 -5.74 10.58 16.58
CA GLU A 273 -6.75 10.08 17.51
C GLU A 273 -6.36 8.70 18.04
N ARG A 274 -5.80 7.85 17.17
CA ARG A 274 -5.35 6.51 17.53
C ARG A 274 -4.14 6.11 16.70
N MET A 275 -3.17 5.47 17.35
CA MET A 275 -2.10 4.74 16.70
C MET A 275 -1.95 3.39 17.42
N ALA A 276 -2.20 2.29 16.73
CA ALA A 276 -2.26 0.95 17.32
C ALA A 276 -1.47 -0.06 16.48
N ASN A 277 -0.83 -1.00 17.16
CA ASN A 277 -0.16 -2.13 16.51
C ASN A 277 -1.20 -3.21 16.19
N LEU A 278 -1.35 -3.57 14.91
CA LEU A 278 -2.22 -4.65 14.45
C LEU A 278 -1.53 -6.03 14.45
N GLY A 279 -0.25 -6.09 14.82
CA GLY A 279 0.60 -7.26 14.73
C GLY A 279 1.10 -7.55 13.30
N GLY A 280 1.95 -8.55 13.14
CA GLY A 280 2.27 -9.12 11.83
C GLY A 280 1.21 -10.12 11.40
N ALA A 281 0.77 -10.11 10.13
CA ALA A 281 -0.07 -11.20 9.60
C ALA A 281 0.66 -12.57 9.59
N MET A 282 1.99 -12.56 9.70
CA MET A 282 2.85 -13.73 9.82
C MET A 282 2.96 -14.26 11.26
N ARG A 283 1.84 -14.36 11.99
CA ARG A 283 1.80 -15.08 13.29
C ARG A 283 1.82 -16.61 13.14
N CYS A 284 1.73 -17.09 11.90
CA CYS A 284 1.82 -18.49 11.53
C CYS A 284 2.98 -18.70 10.56
N LYS A 285 3.52 -19.92 10.52
CA LYS A 285 4.50 -20.34 9.51
C LYS A 285 3.97 -19.98 8.12
N PRO A 286 4.69 -19.13 7.36
CA PRO A 286 4.19 -18.67 6.08
C PRO A 286 4.21 -19.80 5.07
N ASP A 287 3.14 -19.90 4.28
CA ASP A 287 3.13 -20.80 3.12
C ASP A 287 4.08 -20.23 2.05
N PRO A 288 5.17 -20.93 1.69
CA PRO A 288 6.13 -20.46 0.69
C PRO A 288 5.48 -20.25 -0.69
N GLN A 289 4.43 -21.01 -1.01
CA GLN A 289 3.73 -20.84 -2.29
C GLN A 289 2.92 -19.55 -2.27
N ALA A 290 2.17 -19.30 -1.20
CA ALA A 290 1.44 -18.04 -1.00
C ALA A 290 2.37 -16.83 -1.00
N LEU A 291 3.52 -16.88 -0.29
CA LEU A 291 4.50 -15.78 -0.29
C LEU A 291 5.07 -15.50 -1.68
N THR A 292 5.37 -16.55 -2.44
CA THR A 292 5.90 -16.42 -3.80
C THR A 292 4.90 -15.75 -4.73
N TRP A 293 3.65 -16.23 -4.72
CA TRP A 293 2.59 -15.65 -5.54
C TRP A 293 2.26 -14.23 -5.13
N HIS A 294 2.19 -13.98 -3.83
CA HIS A 294 1.97 -12.64 -3.28
C HIS A 294 3.01 -11.65 -3.80
N LEU A 295 4.31 -11.97 -3.68
CA LEU A 295 5.35 -11.09 -4.22
C LEU A 295 5.17 -10.89 -5.73
N ARG A 296 4.93 -11.98 -6.47
CA ARG A 296 4.72 -11.93 -7.93
C ARG A 296 3.61 -10.96 -8.33
N VAL A 297 2.43 -11.09 -7.75
CA VAL A 297 1.28 -10.24 -8.13
C VAL A 297 1.46 -8.77 -7.76
N VAL A 298 2.39 -8.47 -6.84
CA VAL A 298 2.73 -7.11 -6.40
C VAL A 298 3.78 -6.46 -7.32
N ILE A 299 4.76 -7.23 -7.83
CA ILE A 299 5.92 -6.66 -8.54
C ILE A 299 6.10 -7.15 -9.99
N GLU A 300 5.23 -7.99 -10.53
CA GLU A 300 5.38 -8.48 -11.91
C GLU A 300 5.37 -7.34 -12.93
N GLY A 301 4.42 -6.41 -12.83
CA GLY A 301 4.38 -5.24 -13.72
C GLY A 301 5.63 -4.36 -13.64
N LEU A 302 6.20 -4.21 -12.43
CA LEU A 302 7.48 -3.53 -12.20
C LEU A 302 8.63 -4.19 -12.97
N ILE A 303 8.76 -5.51 -12.84
CA ILE A 303 9.81 -6.30 -13.48
C ILE A 303 9.63 -6.28 -15.00
N GLU A 304 8.42 -6.52 -15.49
CA GLU A 304 8.12 -6.53 -16.92
C GLU A 304 8.51 -5.21 -17.59
N LYS A 305 8.13 -4.09 -16.97
CA LYS A 305 8.45 -2.75 -17.46
C LYS A 305 9.96 -2.51 -17.47
N HIS A 306 10.63 -2.73 -16.34
CA HIS A 306 12.06 -2.42 -16.20
C HIS A 306 12.91 -3.23 -17.17
N PHE A 307 12.67 -4.54 -17.24
CA PHE A 307 13.43 -5.43 -18.10
C PHE A 307 12.98 -5.37 -19.57
N GLY A 308 11.80 -4.82 -19.87
CA GLY A 308 11.26 -4.75 -21.22
C GLY A 308 10.77 -6.11 -21.71
N ILE A 309 10.23 -6.91 -20.80
CA ILE A 309 9.83 -8.31 -21.03
C ILE A 309 8.32 -8.50 -20.95
N ARG A 310 7.54 -7.43 -21.12
CA ARG A 310 6.07 -7.47 -21.08
C ARG A 310 5.52 -8.59 -21.96
N GLY A 311 4.70 -9.47 -21.40
CA GLY A 311 4.12 -10.62 -22.10
C GLY A 311 5.07 -11.82 -22.27
N SER A 312 6.28 -11.77 -21.71
CA SER A 312 7.22 -12.90 -21.67
C SER A 312 6.98 -13.78 -20.45
N GLY A 313 5.81 -14.43 -20.40
CA GLY A 313 5.38 -15.26 -19.27
C GLY A 313 6.42 -16.30 -18.85
N MET A 314 7.14 -16.90 -19.80
CA MET A 314 8.18 -17.90 -19.50
C MET A 314 9.33 -17.35 -18.65
N VAL A 315 9.77 -16.10 -18.86
CA VAL A 315 10.86 -15.49 -18.07
C VAL A 315 10.38 -15.21 -16.66
N MET A 316 9.15 -14.72 -16.51
CA MET A 316 8.54 -14.47 -15.20
C MET A 316 8.28 -15.77 -14.43
N ASP A 317 7.76 -16.80 -15.10
CA ASP A 317 7.52 -18.12 -14.51
C ASP A 317 8.82 -18.75 -14.02
N GLU A 318 9.90 -18.64 -14.79
CA GLU A 318 11.19 -19.16 -14.39
C GLU A 318 11.81 -18.38 -13.23
N LEU A 319 11.71 -17.05 -13.24
CA LEU A 319 12.16 -16.20 -12.14
C LEU A 319 11.46 -16.60 -10.83
N PHE A 320 10.14 -16.73 -10.85
CA PHE A 320 9.37 -17.06 -9.65
C PHE A 320 9.45 -18.54 -9.26
N ARG A 321 9.70 -19.45 -10.20
CA ARG A 321 10.10 -20.83 -9.90
C ARG A 321 11.44 -20.86 -9.16
N LEU A 322 12.43 -20.09 -9.61
CA LEU A 322 13.73 -19.99 -8.95
C LEU A 322 13.60 -19.34 -7.56
N TYR A 323 12.80 -18.27 -7.46
CA TYR A 323 12.48 -17.61 -6.20
C TYR A 323 11.88 -18.60 -5.19
N PHE A 324 10.84 -19.35 -5.59
CA PHE A 324 10.23 -20.38 -4.76
C PHE A 324 11.25 -21.43 -4.28
N GLN A 325 12.10 -21.93 -5.18
CA GLN A 325 13.14 -22.91 -4.83
C GLN A 325 14.16 -22.39 -3.82
N LYS A 326 14.51 -21.10 -3.86
CA LYS A 326 15.39 -20.48 -2.88
C LYS A 326 14.66 -20.18 -1.57
N LEU A 327 13.41 -19.74 -1.65
CA LEU A 327 12.55 -19.49 -0.49
C LEU A 327 12.37 -20.75 0.35
N LEU A 328 12.17 -21.91 -0.27
CA LEU A 328 12.07 -23.21 0.43
C LEU A 328 13.29 -23.56 1.30
N LYS A 329 14.46 -22.99 0.98
CA LYS A 329 15.72 -23.17 1.73
C LYS A 329 15.99 -22.03 2.70
N SER A 330 15.11 -21.04 2.76
CA SER A 330 15.29 -19.82 3.55
C SER A 330 14.96 -20.06 5.02
N PRO A 331 15.72 -19.48 5.95
CA PRO A 331 15.44 -19.62 7.38
C PRO A 331 14.13 -18.90 7.79
N ILE A 332 13.58 -18.01 6.95
CA ILE A 332 12.32 -17.31 7.23
C ILE A 332 11.10 -18.24 7.32
N LEU A 333 11.21 -19.49 6.83
CA LEU A 333 10.12 -20.46 6.92
C LEU A 333 10.11 -21.25 8.24
N VAL A 334 11.16 -21.14 9.06
CA VAL A 334 11.37 -22.00 10.23
C VAL A 334 11.76 -21.24 11.49
N ASP A 335 12.26 -20.01 11.38
CA ASP A 335 12.78 -19.23 12.49
C ASP A 335 11.97 -17.95 12.68
N GLU A 336 11.27 -17.84 13.81
CA GLU A 336 10.40 -16.72 14.14
C GLU A 336 11.17 -15.40 14.34
N LYS A 337 12.50 -15.44 14.50
CA LYS A 337 13.31 -14.21 14.62
C LYS A 337 13.23 -13.30 13.41
N TYR A 338 12.80 -13.82 12.26
CA TYR A 338 12.61 -13.05 11.03
C TYR A 338 11.21 -12.39 10.97
N TYR A 339 10.26 -12.75 11.84
CA TYR A 339 8.91 -12.19 11.86
C TYR A 339 8.88 -10.84 12.60
N LYS A 340 9.62 -9.88 12.06
CA LYS A 340 9.82 -8.55 12.64
C LYS A 340 8.86 -7.51 12.05
N GLU A 341 8.17 -7.85 10.97
CA GLU A 341 7.20 -6.97 10.33
C GLU A 341 6.05 -6.66 11.28
N THR A 342 5.67 -5.39 11.34
CA THR A 342 4.54 -4.96 12.14
C THR A 342 3.66 -4.04 11.30
N ASN A 343 2.37 -4.09 11.57
CA ASN A 343 1.38 -3.29 10.86
C ASN A 343 0.76 -2.31 11.84
N TYR A 344 0.53 -1.10 11.38
CA TYR A 344 -0.06 -0.05 12.20
C TYR A 344 -1.42 0.34 11.68
N PHE A 345 -2.36 0.47 12.60
CA PHE A 345 -3.56 1.25 12.40
C PHE A 345 -3.30 2.68 12.87
N VAL A 346 -3.60 3.67 12.04
CA VAL A 346 -3.54 5.09 12.42
C VAL A 346 -4.86 5.75 12.05
N CYS A 347 -5.52 6.38 13.02
CA CYS A 347 -6.66 7.24 12.77
C CYS A 347 -6.26 8.69 13.02
N LEU A 348 -6.44 9.49 11.97
CA LEU A 348 -6.17 10.91 11.96
C LEU A 348 -7.47 11.68 11.81
N LYS A 349 -7.60 12.79 12.54
CA LYS A 349 -8.73 13.72 12.39
C LYS A 349 -8.25 15.04 11.83
N ARG A 350 -8.91 15.52 10.77
CA ARG A 350 -8.56 16.78 10.13
C ARG A 350 -8.84 17.94 11.09
N LYS A 351 -7.82 18.75 11.39
CA LYS A 351 -7.98 19.96 12.22
C LYS A 351 -8.95 20.94 11.55
N ALA A 352 -9.78 21.61 12.36
CA ALA A 352 -10.51 22.78 11.90
C ALA A 352 -9.51 23.90 11.63
N CYS A 353 -9.37 24.27 10.36
CA CYS A 353 -8.60 25.44 9.93
C CYS A 353 -9.54 26.58 9.61
#